data_AF-A0A939WG18-F1
#
_entry.id   AF-A0A939WG18-F1
#
_cell.length_a   1.000
_cell.length_b   1.000
_cell.length_c   1.000
_cell.angle_alpha   90.00
_cell.angle_beta   90.00
_cell.angle_gamma   90.00
#
_symmetry.space_group_name_H-M   'P 1'
#
loop_
_entity.id
_entity.type
_entity.pdbx_description
1 polymer ?
#
loop_
_entity_poly.entity_id
_entity_poly.type
_entity_poly.pdbx_seq_one_letter_code
_entity_poly.pdbx_strand_id
1 'polypeptide(L)'
;MRLVSGQGCSDAFTERIELLADEVKHNTDYKRQFMEWERQKAYEYRKGMQEAKLEAARNFLAEGIVPEIIARCTGLPLEEVQKLAKETCVTKA
;
A
#
# COMPACT_ATOMS: atom_id res chain seq x y z
N MET A 1 -57.69 -34.91 -0.06
CA MET A 1 -56.24 -34.72 -0.31
C MET A 1 -55.79 -33.60 0.62
N ARG A 2 -55.05 -33.90 1.69
CA ARG A 2 -54.59 -32.88 2.65
C ARG A 2 -53.17 -32.49 2.24
N LEU A 3 -52.99 -31.28 1.73
CA LEU A 3 -51.68 -30.73 1.40
C LEU A 3 -50.91 -30.51 2.70
N VAL A 4 -49.82 -31.24 2.88
CA VAL A 4 -48.82 -30.93 3.91
C VAL A 4 -48.06 -29.72 3.41
N SER A 5 -48.50 -28.53 3.82
CA SER A 5 -47.66 -27.34 3.68
C SER A 5 -46.47 -27.54 4.61
N GLY A 6 -45.26 -27.67 4.04
CA GLY A 6 -44.05 -27.68 4.84
C GLY A 6 -44.05 -26.44 5.73
N GLN A 7 -44.08 -26.66 7.05
CA GLN A 7 -43.70 -25.62 8.01
C GLN A 7 -42.40 -25.01 7.49
N GLY A 8 -42.30 -23.68 7.47
CA GLY A 8 -41.07 -23.01 7.10
C GLY A 8 -39.92 -23.56 7.94
N CYS A 9 -39.14 -24.47 7.38
CA CYS A 9 -38.03 -25.13 8.05
C CYS A 9 -36.81 -24.20 8.01
N SER A 10 -36.95 -23.05 8.66
CA SER A 10 -35.82 -22.50 9.37
C SER A 10 -35.75 -23.27 10.68
N ASP A 11 -35.28 -24.52 10.63
CA ASP A 11 -34.97 -25.26 11.85
C ASP A 11 -33.88 -24.47 12.57
N ALA A 12 -33.85 -24.46 13.91
CA ALA A 12 -32.86 -23.70 14.69
C ALA A 12 -31.42 -24.07 14.29
N PHE A 13 -31.25 -25.26 13.71
CA PHE A 13 -30.03 -25.71 13.06
C PHE A 13 -29.64 -24.91 11.80
N THR A 14 -30.59 -24.63 10.91
CA THR A 14 -30.37 -23.83 9.68
C THR A 14 -29.96 -22.40 10.01
N GLU A 15 -30.65 -21.75 10.96
CA GLU A 15 -30.30 -20.39 11.42
C GLU A 15 -28.89 -20.34 11.99
N ARG A 16 -28.50 -21.37 12.76
CA ARG A 16 -27.17 -21.46 13.34
C ARG A 16 -26.07 -21.60 12.29
N ILE A 17 -26.33 -22.34 11.20
CA ILE A 17 -25.39 -22.45 10.08
C ILE A 17 -25.28 -21.12 9.34
N GLU A 18 -26.39 -20.43 9.09
CA GLU A 18 -26.40 -19.13 8.43
C GLU A 18 -25.61 -18.09 9.22
N LEU A 19 -25.85 -18.01 10.54
CA LEU A 19 -25.09 -17.14 11.44
C LEU A 19 -23.59 -17.43 11.42
N LEU A 20 -23.20 -18.71 11.46
CA LEU A 20 -21.79 -19.09 11.42
C LEU A 20 -21.15 -18.77 10.07
N ALA A 21 -21.87 -18.98 8.97
CA ALA A 21 -21.41 -18.63 7.64
C ALA A 21 -21.18 -17.12 7.49
N ASP A 22 -22.09 -16.30 8.04
CA ASP A 22 -21.96 -14.84 8.02
C ASP A 22 -20.84 -14.35 8.93
N GLU A 23 -20.65 -14.95 10.10
CA GLU A 23 -19.50 -14.65 10.97
C GLU A 23 -18.17 -14.99 10.30
N VAL A 24 -18.07 -16.13 9.61
CA VAL A 24 -16.87 -16.50 8.85
C VAL A 24 -16.64 -15.53 7.69
N LYS A 25 -17.67 -15.18 6.91
CA LYS A 25 -17.56 -14.20 5.82
C LYS A 25 -17.06 -12.86 6.35
N HIS A 26 -17.70 -12.35 7.40
CA HIS A 26 -17.31 -11.13 8.07
C HIS A 26 -15.84 -11.23 8.55
N ASN A 27 -15.44 -12.31 9.22
CA ASN A 27 -14.06 -12.51 9.63
C ASN A 27 -13.07 -12.55 8.44
N THR A 28 -13.46 -13.15 7.31
CA THR A 28 -12.61 -13.17 6.11
C THR A 28 -12.49 -11.80 5.45
N ASP A 29 -13.58 -11.03 5.40
CA ASP A 29 -13.60 -9.70 4.80
C ASP A 29 -12.83 -8.70 5.67
N TYR A 30 -12.97 -8.76 6.99
CA TYR A 30 -12.19 -7.94 7.92
C TYR A 30 -10.69 -8.24 7.80
N LYS A 31 -10.32 -9.53 7.72
CA LYS A 31 -8.93 -9.92 7.47
C LYS A 31 -8.43 -9.38 6.14
N ARG A 32 -9.24 -9.44 5.07
CA ARG A 32 -8.88 -8.91 3.76
C ARG A 32 -8.65 -7.40 3.81
N GLN A 33 -9.60 -6.64 4.34
CA GLN A 33 -9.52 -5.18 4.46
C GLN A 33 -8.33 -4.75 5.30
N PHE A 34 -8.10 -5.42 6.44
CA PHE A 34 -6.95 -5.14 7.29
C PHE A 34 -5.62 -5.37 6.55
N MET A 35 -5.49 -6.51 5.86
CA MET A 35 -4.28 -6.83 5.11
C MET A 35 -4.06 -5.89 3.92
N GLU A 36 -5.13 -5.44 3.27
CA GLU A 36 -5.05 -4.42 2.21
C GLU A 36 -4.59 -3.08 2.76
N TRP A 37 -5.14 -2.65 3.90
CA TRP A 37 -4.73 -1.41 4.57
C TRP A 37 -3.27 -1.44 5.03
N GLU A 38 -2.82 -2.54 5.62
CA GLU A 38 -1.42 -2.71 6.01
C GLU A 38 -0.48 -2.69 4.80
N ARG A 39 -0.87 -3.34 3.69
CA ARG A 39 -0.11 -3.26 2.44
C ARG A 39 -0.05 -1.83 1.90
N GLN A 40 -1.16 -1.11 1.94
CA GLN A 40 -1.25 0.27 1.48
C GLN A 40 -0.37 1.18 2.31
N LYS A 41 -0.44 1.08 3.64
CA LYS A 41 0.45 1.81 4.55
C LYS A 41 1.92 1.51 4.28
N ALA A 42 2.28 0.24 4.12
CA ALA A 42 3.66 -0.16 3.84
C ALA A 42 4.12 0.35 2.47
N TYR A 43 3.22 0.44 1.49
CA TYR A 43 3.49 1.03 0.19
C TYR A 43 3.72 2.55 0.31
N GLU A 44 2.81 3.27 0.95
CA GLU A 44 2.89 4.73 1.15
C GLU A 44 4.12 5.13 1.97
N TYR A 45 4.44 4.39 3.04
CA TYR A 45 5.64 4.61 3.83
C TYR A 45 6.91 4.46 2.99
N ARG A 46 7.03 3.38 2.21
CA ARG A 46 8.18 3.16 1.32
C ARG A 46 8.27 4.23 0.23
N LYS A 47 7.14 4.65 -0.33
CA LYS A 47 7.07 5.73 -1.31
C LYS A 47 7.55 7.05 -0.72
N GLY A 48 7.07 7.43 0.47
CA GLY A 48 7.50 8.64 1.16
C GLY A 48 9.00 8.63 1.51
N MET A 49 9.54 7.49 1.95
CA MET A 49 10.98 7.35 2.19
C MET A 49 11.81 7.51 0.91
N GLN A 50 11.33 7.00 -0.22
CA GLN A 50 12.01 7.19 -1.51
C GLN A 50 11.92 8.64 -1.98
N GLU A 51 10.74 9.27 -1.87
CA GLU A 51 10.54 10.68 -2.23
C GLU A 51 11.43 11.61 -1.39
N ALA A 52 11.53 11.38 -0.09
CA ALA A 52 12.40 12.16 0.80
C ALA A 52 13.89 12.05 0.40
N LYS A 53 14.35 10.87 -0.02
CA LYS A 53 15.72 10.69 -0.54
C LYS A 53 15.95 11.46 -1.84
N LEU A 54 14.98 11.41 -2.76
CA LEU A 54 15.05 12.13 -4.03
C LEU A 54 15.06 13.65 -3.81
N GLU A 55 14.22 14.14 -2.90
CA GLU A 55 14.18 15.56 -2.51
C GLU A 55 15.51 16.00 -1.88
N ALA A 56 16.06 15.21 -0.95
CA ALA A 56 17.37 15.47 -0.37
C ALA A 56 18.47 15.53 -1.45
N ALA A 57 18.46 14.60 -2.41
CA ALA A 57 19.40 14.62 -3.53
C ALA A 57 19.27 15.88 -4.40
N ARG A 58 18.04 16.30 -4.71
CA ARG A 58 17.78 17.55 -5.46
C ARG A 58 18.29 18.77 -4.72
N ASN A 59 18.07 18.85 -3.40
CA ASN A 59 18.55 19.94 -2.57
C ASN A 59 20.08 19.99 -2.56
N PHE A 60 20.75 18.85 -2.40
CA PHE A 60 22.22 18.81 -2.45
C PHE A 60 22.80 19.16 -3.82
N LEU A 61 22.12 18.78 -4.91
CA LEU A 61 22.51 19.18 -6.27
C LEU A 61 22.34 20.69 -6.47
N ALA A 62 21.29 21.29 -5.90
CA ALA A 62 21.07 22.74 -5.94
C ALA A 62 22.17 23.52 -5.20
N GLU A 63 22.67 22.95 -4.10
CA GLU A 63 23.83 23.47 -3.34
C GLU A 63 25.19 23.20 -4.02
N GLY A 64 25.20 22.54 -5.19
CA GLY A 64 26.42 22.31 -5.97
C GLY A 64 27.31 21.17 -5.45
N ILE A 65 26.76 20.25 -4.64
CA ILE A 65 27.50 19.10 -4.12
C ILE A 65 27.72 18.05 -5.22
N VAL A 66 28.89 17.40 -5.19
CA VAL A 66 29.27 16.37 -6.16
C VAL A 66 28.31 15.15 -6.08
N PRO A 67 27.79 14.63 -7.21
CA PRO A 67 26.86 13.50 -7.25
C PRO A 67 27.31 12.24 -6.48
N GLU A 68 28.60 11.98 -6.41
CA GLU A 68 29.19 10.84 -5.68
C GLU A 68 28.99 10.94 -4.17
N ILE A 69 29.13 12.15 -3.61
CA ILE A 69 28.90 12.41 -2.19
C ILE A 69 27.41 12.30 -1.90
N ILE A 70 26.56 12.79 -2.79
CA ILE A 70 25.11 12.72 -2.67
C ILE A 70 24.63 11.27 -2.68
N ALA A 71 25.12 10.44 -3.59
CA ALA A 71 24.79 9.01 -3.65
C ALA A 71 25.16 8.30 -2.34
N ARG A 72 26.33 8.60 -1.77
CA ARG A 72 26.77 8.06 -0.49
C ARG A 72 25.89 8.52 0.68
N CYS A 73 25.48 9.78 0.71
CA CYS A 73 24.69 10.35 1.82
C CYS A 73 23.21 9.96 1.76
N THR A 74 22.62 9.89 0.56
CA THR A 74 21.18 9.59 0.36
C THR A 74 20.92 8.09 0.23
N GLY A 75 21.96 7.30 -0.06
CA GLY A 75 21.83 5.88 -0.35
C GLY A 75 21.14 5.59 -1.69
N LEU A 76 21.03 6.59 -2.57
CA LEU A 76 20.56 6.43 -3.94
C LEU A 76 21.70 5.91 -4.83
N PRO A 77 21.40 5.09 -5.85
CA PRO A 77 22.40 4.67 -6.82
C PRO A 77 22.95 5.87 -7.58
N LEU A 78 24.26 5.84 -7.87
CA LEU A 78 24.95 6.94 -8.53
C LEU A 78 24.32 7.32 -9.88
N GLU A 79 23.85 6.32 -10.63
CA GLU A 79 23.16 6.52 -11.91
C GLU A 79 21.90 7.37 -11.78
N GLU A 80 21.13 7.17 -10.70
CA GLU A 80 19.89 7.91 -10.44
C GLU A 80 20.18 9.36 -10.04
N VAL A 81 21.21 9.59 -9.23
CA VAL A 81 21.68 10.94 -8.88
C VAL A 81 22.20 11.69 -10.11
N GLN A 82 22.92 11.01 -11.01
CA GLN A 82 23.38 11.62 -12.26
C GLN A 82 22.24 11.97 -13.22
N LYS A 83 21.18 11.15 -13.29
CA LYS A 83 19.95 11.48 -14.03
C LYS A 83 19.27 12.71 -13.44
N LEU A 84 19.10 12.76 -12.12
CA LEU A 84 18.55 13.91 -11.41
C LEU A 84 19.35 15.19 -11.69
N ALA A 85 20.68 15.12 -11.65
CA ALA A 85 21.55 16.26 -11.95
C ALA A 85 21.29 16.83 -13.36
N LYS A 86 21.13 15.95 -14.35
CA LYS A 86 20.80 16.33 -15.74
C LYS A 86 19.41 16.93 -15.86
N GLU A 87 18.42 16.45 -15.11
CA GLU A 87 17.06 17.01 -15.12
C GLU A 87 17.03 18.42 -14.51
N THR A 88 17.75 18.63 -13.40
CA THR A 88 17.83 19.96 -12.75
C THR A 88 18.65 21.00 -13.52
N CYS A 89 19.55 20.59 -14.43
CA CYS A 89 20.28 21.55 -15.26
C CYS A 89 19.48 22.05 -16.48
N VAL A 90 18.45 21.31 -16.94
CA VAL A 90 17.61 21.69 -18.09
C VAL A 90 16.55 22.75 -17.73
N THR A 91 16.22 22.89 -16.45
CA THR A 91 15.15 23.80 -15.98
C THR A 91 15.63 25.20 -15.56
N LYS A 92 16.93 25.50 -15.69
CA LYS A 92 17.52 26.84 -15.40
C LYS A 92 17.75 27.69 -16.67
N ALA A 93 16.87 27.62 -17.66
CA ALA A 93 16.91 28.47 -18.86
C ALA A 93 15.92 29.64 -18.76
#